data_AF-A0A2N4XBL4-F1
#
_entry.id   AF-A0A2N4XBL4-F1
#
_cell.length_a   1.000
_cell.length_b   1.000
_cell.length_c   1.000
_cell.angle_alpha   90.00
_cell.angle_beta   90.00
_cell.angle_gamma   90.00
#
_symmetry.space_group_name_H-M   'P 1'
#
loop_
_entity.id
_entity.type
_entity.pdbx_description
1 polymer ?
#
loop_
_entity_poly.entity_id
_entity_poly.type
_entity_poly.pdbx_seq_one_letter_code
_entity_poly.pdbx_strand_id
1 'polypeptide(L)'
;MRVQPTLRIITDEVAIIDCLVDNGEMFRKFDTDKTAAFLVGEDFHLVLYLADEAIENRFVMYIVDDFSVNEECMAYVLKYLEEQIQQNHRVYTMKQARNKVLDIFYMTDTFRALFGKKSVQEEDEYHH
;
A
#
# COMPACT_ATOMS: atom_id res chain seq x y z
N MET A 1 -16.06 -18.43 -7.11
CA MET A 1 -14.92 -17.57 -7.49
C MET A 1 -14.06 -17.43 -6.24
N ARG A 2 -12.83 -17.96 -6.23
CA ARG A 2 -11.96 -17.91 -5.05
C ARG A 2 -11.21 -16.59 -5.07
N VAL A 3 -11.68 -15.60 -4.32
CA VAL A 3 -10.93 -14.37 -4.05
C VAL A 3 -9.82 -14.78 -3.08
N GLN A 4 -8.62 -15.08 -3.58
CA GLN A 4 -7.45 -15.18 -2.72
C GLN A 4 -6.99 -13.75 -2.45
N PRO A 5 -6.91 -13.31 -1.18
CA PRO A 5 -6.49 -11.95 -0.89
C PRO A 5 -5.01 -11.78 -1.29
N THR A 6 -4.75 -10.82 -2.18
CA THR A 6 -3.41 -10.47 -2.71
C THR A 6 -2.64 -9.49 -1.83
N LEU A 7 -3.07 -9.30 -0.58
CA LEU A 7 -2.34 -8.48 0.39
C LEU A 7 -1.19 -9.29 1.01
N ARG A 8 0.04 -8.91 0.70
CA ARG A 8 1.26 -9.44 1.31
C ARG A 8 1.82 -8.43 2.32
N ILE A 9 2.25 -8.93 3.47
CA ILE A 9 2.91 -8.13 4.50
C ILE A 9 4.31 -8.70 4.67
N ILE A 10 5.32 -7.87 4.42
CA ILE A 10 6.73 -8.22 4.53
C ILE A 10 7.33 -7.42 5.68
N THR A 11 8.07 -8.11 6.55
CA THR A 11 8.83 -7.50 7.66
C THR A 11 10.32 -7.84 7.58
N ASP A 12 10.75 -8.58 6.55
CA ASP A 12 12.17 -8.82 6.28
C ASP A 12 12.82 -7.53 5.79
N GLU A 13 13.64 -6.92 6.66
CA GLU A 13 14.31 -5.66 6.39
C GLU A 13 15.15 -5.69 5.11
N VAL A 14 15.88 -6.80 4.86
CA VAL A 14 16.78 -6.87 3.69
C VAL A 14 15.96 -6.82 2.40
N ALA A 15 14.90 -7.63 2.33
CA ALA A 15 13.99 -7.64 1.18
C ALA A 15 13.30 -6.28 0.95
N ILE A 16 12.95 -5.57 2.03
CA ILE A 16 12.31 -4.24 1.94
C ILE A 16 13.31 -3.19 1.44
N ILE A 17 14.55 -3.20 1.95
CA ILE A 17 15.58 -2.25 1.52
C ILE A 17 15.95 -2.47 0.06
N ASP A 18 16.15 -3.72 -0.36
CA ASP A 18 16.44 -4.04 -1.76
C ASP A 18 15.30 -3.54 -2.67
N CYS A 19 14.04 -3.79 -2.28
CA CYS A 19 12.87 -3.30 -3.01
C CYS A 19 12.84 -1.76 -3.11
N LEU A 20 13.12 -1.04 -2.02
CA LEU A 20 13.18 0.43 -2.02
C LEU A 20 14.31 0.96 -2.92
N VAL A 21 15.47 0.32 -2.91
CA VAL A 21 16.62 0.71 -3.72
C VAL A 21 16.34 0.48 -5.21
N ASP A 22 15.84 -0.70 -5.57
CA ASP A 22 15.57 -1.08 -6.96
C ASP A 22 14.52 -0.17 -7.62
N ASN A 23 13.58 0.37 -6.82
CA ASN A 23 12.54 1.28 -7.29
C ASN A 23 12.87 2.76 -7.10
N GLY A 24 14.05 3.12 -6.57
CA GLY A 24 14.47 4.51 -6.37
C GLY A 24 13.73 5.25 -5.24
N GLU A 25 13.08 4.51 -4.33
CA GLU A 25 12.22 5.02 -3.26
C GLU A 25 12.92 5.02 -1.88
N MET A 26 14.21 4.70 -1.85
CA MET A 26 15.00 4.62 -0.62
C MET A 26 15.05 5.95 0.15
N PHE A 27 14.82 5.86 1.46
CA PHE A 27 14.88 7.03 2.34
C PHE A 27 16.32 7.55 2.44
N ARG A 28 16.48 8.87 2.36
CA ARG A 28 17.80 9.51 2.48
C ARG A 28 18.37 9.48 3.90
N LYS A 29 17.50 9.39 4.90
CA LYS A 29 17.82 9.42 6.34
C LYS A 29 16.83 8.57 7.13
N PHE A 30 17.31 7.99 8.22
CA PHE A 30 16.59 7.08 9.13
C PHE A 30 16.47 7.68 10.53
N ASP A 31 16.23 8.99 10.60
CA ASP A 31 16.20 9.78 11.83
C ASP A 31 14.81 9.95 12.43
N THR A 32 13.76 9.74 11.63
CA THR A 32 12.36 9.82 12.02
C THR A 32 11.59 8.74 11.29
N ASP A 33 10.37 8.46 11.74
CA ASP A 33 9.43 7.66 10.97
C ASP A 33 9.32 8.18 9.53
N LYS A 34 9.23 7.26 8.56
CA LYS A 34 9.07 7.57 7.13
C LYS A 34 8.01 6.68 6.50
N THR A 35 7.52 7.11 5.36
CA THR A 35 6.60 6.34 4.53
C THR A 35 6.93 6.51 3.06
N ALA A 36 7.02 5.41 2.32
CA ALA A 36 7.09 5.39 0.87
C ALA A 36 5.85 4.68 0.31
N ALA A 37 5.37 5.13 -0.84
CA ALA A 37 4.31 4.45 -1.57
C ALA A 37 4.58 4.57 -3.07
N PHE A 38 4.57 3.44 -3.77
CA PHE A 38 4.99 3.34 -5.16
C PHE A 38 4.33 2.14 -5.85
N LEU A 39 4.44 2.08 -7.18
CA LEU A 39 3.91 1.00 -8.00
C LEU A 39 5.05 0.17 -8.59
N VAL A 40 4.90 -1.15 -8.59
CA VAL A 40 5.78 -2.08 -9.32
C VAL A 40 4.90 -2.87 -10.28
N GLY A 41 4.92 -2.51 -11.56
CA GLY A 41 3.93 -3.00 -12.51
C GLY A 41 2.52 -2.55 -12.10
N GLU A 42 1.66 -3.51 -11.77
CA GLU A 42 0.27 -3.27 -11.34
C GLU A 42 0.09 -3.36 -9.81
N ASP A 43 1.16 -3.64 -9.08
CA ASP A 43 1.13 -3.89 -7.63
C ASP A 43 1.41 -2.59 -6.86
N PHE A 44 0.58 -2.31 -5.86
CA PHE A 44 0.78 -1.17 -4.97
C PHE A 44 1.62 -1.55 -3.75
N HIS A 45 2.69 -0.81 -3.51
CA HIS A 45 3.61 -1.00 -2.40
C HIS A 45 3.49 0.18 -1.44
N LEU A 46 3.36 -0.11 -0.14
CA LEU A 46 3.40 0.86 0.95
C LEU A 46 4.43 0.40 1.98
N VAL A 47 5.48 1.19 2.18
CA VAL A 47 6.53 0.91 3.15
C VAL A 47 6.46 1.90 4.30
N LEU A 48 6.47 1.40 5.53
CA LEU A 48 6.63 2.19 6.73
C LEU A 48 8.00 1.90 7.35
N TYR A 49 8.70 2.97 7.71
CA TYR A 49 9.88 2.93 8.58
C TYR A 49 9.53 3.59 9.91
N LEU A 50 9.84 2.92 11.01
CA LEU A 50 9.46 3.29 12.37
C LEU A 50 10.75 3.48 13.18
N ALA A 51 11.20 4.73 13.35
CA ALA A 51 12.56 5.02 13.80
C ALA A 51 12.84 4.56 15.24
N ASP A 52 11.82 4.61 16.09
CA ASP A 52 11.92 4.29 17.52
C ASP A 52 11.66 2.80 17.83
N GLU A 53 11.40 1.95 16.83
CA GLU A 53 11.20 0.51 17.03
C GLU A 53 12.53 -0.25 17.15
N ALA A 54 12.46 -1.46 17.73
CA ALA A 54 13.54 -2.42 17.66
C ALA A 54 13.93 -2.72 16.20
N ILE A 55 15.20 -3.02 15.96
CA ILE A 55 15.75 -3.24 14.61
C ILE A 55 14.92 -4.24 13.80
N GLU A 56 14.44 -5.31 14.44
CA GLU A 56 13.63 -6.37 13.84
C GLU A 56 12.20 -5.96 13.45
N ASN A 57 11.68 -4.83 13.97
CA ASN A 57 10.29 -4.37 13.76
C ASN A 57 10.20 -2.98 13.10
N ARG A 58 11.33 -2.37 12.75
CA ARG A 58 11.37 -0.98 12.26
C ARG A 58 10.90 -0.82 10.81
N PHE A 59 10.81 -1.90 10.04
CA PHE A 59 10.29 -1.90 8.68
C PHE A 59 9.08 -2.80 8.54
N VAL A 60 8.05 -2.29 7.87
CA VAL A 60 6.93 -3.08 7.39
C VAL A 60 6.55 -2.62 6.00
N MET A 61 6.31 -3.57 5.09
CA MET A 61 5.87 -3.31 3.73
C MET A 61 4.57 -4.05 3.46
N TYR A 62 3.56 -3.32 3.02
CA TYR A 62 2.31 -3.87 2.51
C TYR A 62 2.36 -3.85 1.00
N ILE A 63 2.02 -4.97 0.37
CA ILE A 63 1.90 -5.08 -1.08
C ILE A 63 0.49 -5.56 -1.40
N VAL A 64 -0.23 -4.78 -2.19
CA VAL A 64 -1.51 -5.20 -2.75
C VAL A 64 -1.25 -5.56 -4.20
N ASP A 65 -1.21 -6.86 -4.50
CA ASP A 65 -1.00 -7.30 -5.88
C ASP A 65 -2.22 -6.89 -6.71
N ASP A 66 -1.96 -6.37 -7.91
CA ASP A 66 -2.98 -5.81 -8.80
C ASP A 66 -4.03 -4.98 -8.05
N PHE A 67 -3.60 -3.89 -7.43
CA PHE A 67 -4.46 -3.09 -6.56
C PHE A 67 -5.72 -2.59 -7.28
N SER A 68 -5.62 -2.43 -8.61
CA SER A 68 -6.69 -1.94 -9.46
C SER A 68 -7.92 -2.85 -9.46
N VAL A 69 -7.77 -4.16 -9.22
CA VAL A 69 -8.90 -5.09 -9.10
C VAL A 69 -9.10 -5.62 -7.68
N ASN A 70 -8.17 -5.31 -6.77
CA ASN A 70 -8.17 -5.75 -5.37
C ASN A 70 -8.47 -4.59 -4.40
N GLU A 71 -9.51 -3.80 -4.71
CA GLU A 71 -9.93 -2.65 -3.90
C GLU A 71 -10.23 -3.01 -2.45
N GLU A 72 -10.77 -4.21 -2.18
CA GLU A 72 -11.04 -4.68 -0.82
C GLU A 72 -9.75 -4.76 0.03
N CYS A 73 -8.62 -5.15 -0.58
CA CYS A 73 -7.32 -5.17 0.10
C CYS A 73 -6.82 -3.76 0.38
N MET A 74 -7.02 -2.82 -0.55
CA MET A 74 -6.71 -1.40 -0.33
C MET A 74 -7.56 -0.82 0.83
N ALA A 75 -8.87 -1.13 0.84
CA ALA A 75 -9.77 -0.73 1.91
C ALA A 75 -9.38 -1.33 3.27
N TYR A 76 -8.89 -2.57 3.28
CA TYR A 76 -8.36 -3.19 4.50
C TYR A 76 -7.13 -2.44 5.04
N VAL A 77 -6.17 -2.11 4.18
CA VAL A 77 -4.98 -1.31 4.56
C VAL A 77 -5.41 0.06 5.09
N LEU A 78 -6.36 0.73 4.44
CA LEU A 78 -6.91 2.01 4.92
C LEU A 78 -7.50 1.89 6.32
N LYS A 79 -8.36 0.89 6.55
CA LYS A 79 -8.98 0.66 7.84
C LYS A 79 -7.93 0.40 8.94
N TYR A 80 -6.92 -0.41 8.66
CA TYR A 80 -5.83 -0.67 9.60
C TYR A 80 -5.11 0.64 10.00
N LEU A 81 -4.78 1.49 9.02
CA LEU A 81 -4.13 2.78 9.28
C LEU A 81 -5.03 3.72 10.11
N GLU A 82 -6.33 3.73 9.86
CA GLU A 82 -7.30 4.49 10.64
C GLU A 82 -7.39 4.00 12.10
N GLU A 83 -7.39 2.68 12.32
CA GLU A 83 -7.37 2.11 13.67
C GLU A 83 -6.10 2.50 14.43
N GLN A 84 -4.93 2.49 13.77
CA GLN A 84 -3.68 2.96 14.40
C GLN A 84 -3.75 4.46 14.76
N ILE A 85 -4.34 5.29 13.90
CA ILE A 85 -4.55 6.72 14.19
C ILE A 85 -5.48 6.89 15.40
N GLN A 86 -6.58 6.15 15.47
CA GLN A 86 -7.55 6.22 16.57
C GLN A 86 -6.93 5.81 17.91
N GLN A 87 -5.99 4.86 17.88
CA GLN A 87 -5.22 4.41 19.05
C GLN A 87 -4.09 5.38 19.45
N ASN A 88 -3.97 6.54 18.79
CA ASN A 88 -2.88 7.51 18.97
C ASN A 88 -1.48 6.93 18.68
N HIS A 89 -1.39 5.86 17.90
CA HIS A 89 -0.11 5.28 17.50
C HIS A 89 0.42 6.01 16.27
N ARG A 90 1.58 6.66 16.42
CA ARG A 90 2.34 7.28 15.30
C ARG A 90 1.46 8.08 14.34
N VAL A 91 0.57 8.90 14.92
CA VAL A 91 -0.55 9.54 14.22
C VAL A 91 -0.13 10.26 12.94
N TYR A 92 1.02 10.96 12.97
CA TYR A 92 1.51 11.69 11.81
C TYR A 92 1.87 10.76 10.65
N THR A 93 2.71 9.75 10.90
CA THR A 93 3.14 8.74 9.93
C THR A 93 1.95 7.97 9.37
N MET A 94 1.03 7.53 10.24
CA MET A 94 -0.17 6.79 9.82
C MET A 94 -1.10 7.65 8.97
N LYS A 95 -1.24 8.94 9.26
CA LYS A 95 -1.98 9.88 8.39
C LYS A 95 -1.31 10.06 7.02
N GLN A 96 0.02 10.14 6.97
CA GLN A 96 0.73 10.22 5.69
C GLN A 96 0.53 8.96 4.85
N ALA A 97 0.68 7.78 5.47
CA ALA A 97 0.42 6.50 4.83
C ALA A 97 -1.01 6.42 4.31
N ARG A 98 -2.00 6.74 5.15
CA ARG A 98 -3.40 6.70 4.77
C ARG A 98 -3.70 7.61 3.58
N ASN A 99 -3.17 8.84 3.58
CA ASN A 99 -3.39 9.76 2.46
C ASN A 99 -2.79 9.22 1.15
N LYS A 100 -1.59 8.62 1.18
CA LYS A 100 -0.99 7.97 0.00
C LYS A 100 -1.84 6.81 -0.53
N VAL A 101 -2.38 5.98 0.37
CA VAL A 101 -3.28 4.89 -0.03
C VAL A 101 -4.59 5.44 -0.61
N LEU A 102 -5.17 6.49 -0.03
CA LEU A 102 -6.37 7.15 -0.56
C LEU A 102 -6.14 7.73 -1.95
N ASP A 103 -5.02 8.41 -2.18
CA ASP A 103 -4.69 8.99 -3.50
C ASP A 103 -4.71 7.92 -4.59
N ILE A 104 -4.10 6.75 -4.33
CA ILE A 104 -4.11 5.62 -5.27
C ILE A 104 -5.49 4.97 -5.37
N PHE A 105 -6.16 4.78 -4.23
CA PHE A 105 -7.50 4.18 -4.17
C PHE A 105 -8.53 4.96 -4.99
N TYR A 106 -8.52 6.29 -4.93
CA TYR A 106 -9.40 7.13 -5.74
C TYR A 106 -9.03 7.16 -7.23
N MET A 107 -7.83 6.72 -7.59
CA MET A 107 -7.37 6.60 -8.97
C MET A 107 -7.54 5.19 -9.54
N THR A 108 -8.13 4.24 -8.81
CA THR A 108 -8.27 2.84 -9.23
C THR A 108 -8.84 2.70 -10.64
N ASP A 109 -9.92 3.39 -10.99
CA ASP A 109 -10.49 3.32 -12.35
C ASP A 109 -9.58 3.89 -13.43
N THR A 110 -8.79 4.92 -13.10
CA THR A 110 -7.77 5.45 -14.02
C THR A 110 -6.70 4.39 -14.27
N PHE A 111 -6.24 3.70 -13.22
CA PHE A 111 -5.27 2.63 -13.35
C PHE A 111 -5.83 1.40 -14.07
N ARG A 112 -7.09 1.03 -13.84
CA ARG A 112 -7.76 -0.02 -14.63
C ARG A 112 -7.71 0.28 -16.11
N ALA A 113 -8.08 1.49 -16.51
CA ALA A 113 -8.03 1.92 -17.91
C ALA A 113 -6.59 1.89 -18.45
N LEU A 114 -5.59 2.35 -17.68
CA LEU A 114 -4.18 2.28 -18.06
C LEU A 114 -3.67 0.84 -18.22
N PHE A 115 -4.15 -0.09 -17.40
CA PHE A 115 -3.82 -1.51 -17.45
C PHE A 115 -4.67 -2.31 -18.45
N GLY A 116 -5.59 -1.65 -19.18
CA GLY A 116 -6.47 -2.32 -20.15
C GLY A 116 -7.52 -3.23 -19.50
N LYS A 117 -7.91 -2.94 -18.26
CA LYS A 117 -8.91 -3.69 -17.49
C LYS A 117 -10.26 -3.01 -17.55
N LYS A 118 -11.32 -3.83 -17.49
CA LYS A 118 -12.69 -3.33 -17.44
C LYS A 118 -12.91 -2.57 -16.13
N SER A 119 -13.66 -1.48 -16.21
CA SER A 119 -14.16 -0.82 -15.00
C SER A 119 -15.26 -1.69 -14.38
N VAL A 120 -15.46 -1.58 -13.06
CA VAL A 120 -16.56 -2.28 -12.37
C VAL A 120 -17.92 -1.90 -12.98
N GLN A 121 -18.06 -0.66 -13.45
CA GLN A 121 -19.27 -0.17 -14.13
C GLN A 121 -19.55 -0.89 -15.45
N GLU A 122 -18.51 -1.26 -16.20
CA GLU A 122 -18.67 -2.01 -17.45
C GLU A 122 -19.09 -3.45 -17.21
N GLU A 123 -18.72 -4.09 -16.08
CA GLU A 123 -19.13 -5.47 -15.79
C GLU A 123 -20.62 -5.59 -15.47
N ASP A 124 -21.20 -4.58 -14.82
CA ASP A 124 -22.63 -4.54 -14.49
C ASP A 124 -23.54 -4.34 -15.73
N GLU A 125 -23.07 -3.63 -16.76
CA GLU A 125 -23.83 -3.42 -18.01
C GLU A 125 -23.96 -4.68 -18.89
N TYR A 126 -23.03 -5.63 -18.79
CA TYR A 126 -23.13 -6.91 -19.55
C TYR A 126 -23.97 -7.98 -18.84
N HIS A 127 -24.44 -7.70 -17.62
CA HIS A 127 -25.25 -8.62 -16.82
C HIS A 127 -26.74 -8.23 -16.73
N HIS A 128 -27.20 -7.28 -17.57
CA HIS A 128 -28.61 -6.92 -17.73
C HIS A 128 -29.15 -7.16 -19.14
#